data_AF-A0A1G5W2K8-F1
#
_entry.id   AF-A0A1G5W2K8-F1
#
_cell.length_a   1.000
_cell.length_b   1.000
_cell.length_c   1.000
_cell.angle_alpha   90.00
_cell.angle_beta   90.00
_cell.angle_gamma   90.00
#
_symmetry.space_group_name_H-M   'P 1'
#
loop_
_entity.id
_entity.type
_entity.pdbx_description
1 polymer ?
#
loop_
_entity_poly.entity_id
_entity_poly.type
_entity_poly.pdbx_seq_one_letter_code
_entity_poly.pdbx_strand_id
1 'polypeptide(L)' 'MIAKYTTAEGMARTVGVDPNTFREALRNAKHPRKRNTDWEVKIDSPSYSGMRTVLASLLRRKAA' A
#
# COMPACT_ATOMS: atom_id res chain seq x y z
N MET A 1 18.06 10.44 4.18
CA MET A 1 18.15 9.41 3.11
C MET A 1 16.74 9.18 2.58
N ILE A 2 16.48 9.38 1.29
CA ILE A 2 15.16 9.06 0.70
C ILE A 2 15.07 7.54 0.63
N ALA A 3 14.11 6.95 1.34
CA ALA A 3 13.90 5.51 1.30
C ALA A 3 13.59 5.11 -0.14
N LYS A 4 14.45 4.30 -0.76
CA LYS A 4 14.24 3.81 -2.15
C LYS A 4 13.05 2.85 -2.24
N TYR A 5 12.60 2.35 -1.09
CA TYR A 5 11.52 1.41 -0.94
C TYR A 5 10.54 1.93 0.12
N THR A 6 9.28 1.58 -0.06
CA THR A 6 8.21 1.86 0.88
C THR A 6 7.39 0.59 1.07
N THR A 7 6.85 0.42 2.26
CA THR A 7 5.99 -0.71 2.60
C THR A 7 4.53 -0.29 2.61
N ALA A 8 3.63 -1.27 2.58
CA ALA A 8 2.21 -1.01 2.80
C ALA A 8 1.97 -0.25 4.11
N GLU A 9 2.64 -0.69 5.17
CA GLU A 9 2.54 -0.10 6.50
C GLU A 9 3.03 1.34 6.53
N GLY A 10 4.15 1.64 5.87
CA GLY A 10 4.68 3.00 5.77
C GLY A 10 3.70 3.95 5.06
N MET A 11 3.11 3.50 3.95
CA MET A 11 2.09 4.29 3.24
C MET A 11 0.84 4.48 4.09
N ALA A 12 0.33 3.42 4.72
CA ALA A 12 -0.87 3.47 5.55
C ALA A 12 -0.70 4.46 6.69
N ARG A 13 0.42 4.39 7.43
CA ARG A 13 0.74 5.35 8.50
C ARG A 13 0.83 6.79 7.99
N THR A 14 1.43 7.01 6.82
CA THR A 14 1.56 8.35 6.22
C THR A 14 0.21 8.99 5.95
N VAL A 15 -0.81 8.20 5.58
CA VAL A 15 -2.17 8.69 5.31
C VAL A 15 -3.13 8.51 6.50
N GLY A 16 -2.65 8.07 7.67
CA GLY A 16 -3.49 7.81 8.84
C GLY A 16 -4.47 6.63 8.69
N VAL A 17 -4.17 5.69 7.79
CA VAL A 17 -4.94 4.46 7.61
C VAL A 17 -4.34 3.34 8.45
N ASP A 18 -5.19 2.50 9.02
CA ASP A 18 -4.75 1.31 9.73
C ASP A 18 -3.99 0.36 8.79
N PRO A 19 -2.76 -0.05 9.13
CA PRO A 19 -1.95 -0.93 8.29
C PRO A 19 -2.60 -2.27 7.98
N ASN A 20 -3.38 -2.85 8.90
CA ASN A 20 -4.08 -4.11 8.64
C ASN A 20 -5.19 -3.92 7.62
N THR A 21 -5.98 -2.86 7.76
CA THR A 21 -7.03 -2.51 6.78
C THR A 21 -6.44 -2.33 5.38
N PHE A 22 -5.27 -1.67 5.27
CA PHE A 22 -4.61 -1.50 3.99
C PHE A 22 -4.06 -2.83 3.43
N ARG A 23 -3.48 -3.69 4.28
CA ARG A 23 -3.04 -5.03 3.90
C ARG A 23 -4.21 -5.89 3.43
N GLU A 24 -5.38 -5.80 4.05
CA GLU A 24 -6.60 -6.49 3.62
C GLU A 24 -7.10 -5.97 2.28
N ALA A 25 -7.09 -4.65 2.06
CA ALA A 25 -7.43 -4.07 0.76
C ALA A 25 -6.48 -4.55 -0.35
N LEU A 26 -5.18 -4.65 -0.08
CA LEU A 26 -4.19 -5.18 -1.01
C LEU A 26 -4.42 -6.67 -1.32
N ARG A 27 -4.80 -7.47 -0.31
CA ARG A 27 -5.18 -8.88 -0.50
C ARG A 27 -6.43 -9.01 -1.37
N ASN A 28 -7.46 -8.21 -1.10
CA ASN A 28 -8.71 -8.21 -1.85
C ASN A 28 -8.48 -7.79 -3.32
N ALA A 29 -7.62 -6.78 -3.52
CA ALA A 29 -7.19 -6.34 -4.86
C ALA A 29 -6.23 -7.33 -5.57
N LYS A 30 -5.94 -8.49 -4.97
CA LYS A 30 -4.98 -9.51 -5.47
C LYS A 30 -3.63 -8.89 -5.86
N HIS A 31 -3.21 -7.84 -5.15
CA HIS A 31 -1.99 -7.13 -5.49
C HIS A 31 -0.77 -8.04 -5.30
N PRO A 32 0.13 -8.13 -6.30
CA PRO A 32 1.27 -9.04 -6.23
C PRO A 32 2.11 -8.76 -4.99
N ARG A 33 2.37 -9.81 -4.22
CA ARG A 33 3.17 -9.75 -3.00
C ARG A 33 4.40 -10.64 -3.14
N LYS A 34 5.58 -10.11 -2.85
CA LYS A 34 6.75 -10.94 -2.62
C LYS A 34 6.66 -11.61 -1.24
N ARG A 35 7.01 -12.89 -1.16
CA ARG A 35 7.00 -13.64 0.11
C ARG A 35 7.89 -12.92 1.14
N ASN A 36 7.41 -12.77 2.37
CA ASN A 36 8.12 -12.14 3.51
C ASN A 36 8.56 -10.66 3.36
N THR A 37 7.97 -9.88 2.47
CA THR A 37 8.36 -8.47 2.28
C THR A 37 7.27 -7.46 2.66
N ASP A 38 6.20 -7.85 3.35
CA ASP A 38 5.15 -6.92 3.81
C ASP A 38 4.68 -5.88 2.76
N TRP A 39 4.62 -6.31 1.48
CA TRP A 39 4.39 -5.44 0.34
C TRP A 39 5.36 -4.25 0.27
N GLU A 40 6.64 -4.54 0.40
CA GLU A 40 7.73 -3.63 0.09
C GLU A 40 7.80 -3.45 -1.42
N VAL A 41 7.65 -2.20 -1.85
CA VAL A 41 7.74 -1.80 -3.25
C VAL A 41 8.74 -0.67 -3.39
N LYS A 42 9.46 -0.66 -4.50
CA LYS A 42 10.36 0.44 -4.83
C LYS A 42 9.52 1.66 -5.20
N ILE A 43 9.87 2.82 -4.64
CA ILE A 43 9.23 4.09 -5.01
C ILE A 43 9.44 4.33 -6.51
N ASP A 44 8.42 4.87 -7.18
CA ASP A 44 8.39 5.11 -8.64
C ASP A 44 8.27 3.86 -9.53
N SER A 45 8.13 2.66 -8.94
CA SER A 45 7.87 1.45 -9.73
C SER A 45 6.38 1.27 -10.03
N PRO A 46 6.00 0.48 -11.06
CA PRO A 46 4.60 0.17 -11.37
C PRO A 46 3.84 -0.39 -10.16
N SER A 47 4.52 -1.18 -9.32
CA SER A 47 3.96 -1.71 -8.06
C SER A 47 3.60 -0.60 -7.06
N TYR A 48 4.40 0.47 -6.97
CA TYR A 48 4.09 1.63 -6.12
C TYR A 48 2.83 2.35 -6.59
N SER A 49 2.70 2.56 -7.91
CA SER A 49 1.48 3.14 -8.49
C SER A 49 0.25 2.27 -8.21
N GLY A 50 0.38 0.95 -8.35
CA GLY A 50 -0.69 0.00 -8.01
C GLY A 50 -1.09 0.04 -6.53
N MET A 51 -0.13 0.08 -5.61
CA MET A 51 -0.44 0.23 -4.17
C MET A 51 -1.11 1.57 -3.86
N ARG A 52 -0.67 2.65 -4.49
CA ARG A 52 -1.27 3.98 -4.33
C ARG A 52 -2.71 4.02 -4.84
N THR A 53 -3.01 3.34 -5.94
CA THR A 53 -4.39 3.19 -6.45
C THR A 53 -5.29 2.41 -5.49
N VAL A 54 -4.78 1.32 -4.90
CA VAL A 54 -5.52 0.57 -3.87
C VAL A 54 -5.75 1.45 -2.63
N LEU A 55 -4.74 2.22 -2.21
CA LEU A 55 -4.86 3.13 -1.06
C LEU A 55 -5.89 4.23 -1.33
N ALA A 56 -5.85 4.84 -2.51
CA ALA A 56 -6.82 5.86 -2.92
C ALA A 56 -8.24 5.28 -2.98
N SER A 57 -8.40 4.05 -3.49
CA SER A 57 -9.69 3.36 -3.52
C SER A 57 -10.22 3.06 -2.11
N LEU A 58 -9.33 2.67 -1.20
CA LEU A 58 -9.67 2.44 0.21
C LEU A 58 -10.08 3.75 0.91
N LEU A 59 -9.32 4.83 0.71
CA LEU A 59 -9.65 6.15 1.24
C LEU A 59 -11.00 6.65 0.71
N ARG A 60 -11.28 6.46 -0.58
CA ARG A 60 -12.56 6.83 -1.19
C ARG A 60 -13.74 6.04 -0.61
N ARG A 61 -13.54 4.77 -0.27
CA ARG A 61 -14.57 3.94 0.40
C ARG A 61 -14.80 4.33 1.86
N LYS A 62 -13.77 4.83 2.55
CA LYS A 62 -13.88 5.27 3.95
C LYS A 62 -14.48 6.68 4.10
N ALA A 63 -14.45 7.47 3.03
CA ALA A 63 -15.01 8.82 2.98
C ALA A 63 -16.47 8.87 2.49
N ALA A 64 -17.00 7.74 1.99
CA ALA A 64 -18.41 7.58 1.58
C ALA A 64 -19.22 6.98 2.73
#